data_AF-A0A160JDX6-F1
#
_entry.id   AF-A0A160JDX6-F1
#
_cell.length_a   1.000
_cell.length_b   1.000
_cell.length_c   1.000
_cell.angle_alpha   90.00
_cell.angle_beta   90.00
_cell.angle_gamma   90.00
#
_symmetry.space_group_name_H-M   'P 1'
#
loop_
_entity.id
_entity.type
_entity.pdbx_description
1 polymer ?
#
loop_
_entity_poly.entity_id
_entity_poly.type
_entity_poly.pdbx_seq_one_letter_code
_entity_poly.pdbx_strand_id
1 'polypeptide(L)'
;MAFWPTKYDDSRGRRTPPVPAQTLARTQPPSSQSAPDAPAAPNARPPRGIDEARTALRLAQLLRGTITPLRGDTVLELLEPHRPKLVPRPINPLPGLVGQSPGRMLEALLRPIGQIVTDVLLPGVRDHLIDRLVTGRTAHEESLPSAIDLAEAMQALVSRMRGGGKSHLKAVIAAIELDARATADALTRDRRPIDVGGIDRLARALLRFEVRRMMLEALGGGTALQDVVYQSRRLARYSLHRATEAIEGFVADRGLKALHASLATLAQADGLIVIALRNLDDQEETKEESGPFVEPADRKAMNDWLSAAWRLSDTLFDLVEKAAAGGELDDLLFAALLRQLRSLHHFCADLTHAGRPAAVDTLKQRLVERTDALAKLTGERLIETMLRRPTDAASARRLLGRGQSLAQLLHDMGLDGDLEELAMHLVMAREALAHNG
;
A
#
# COMPACT_ATOMS: atom_id res chain seq x y z
N MET A 1 7.59 -5.58 -41.02
CA MET A 1 7.23 -4.89 -39.76
C MET A 1 5.74 -5.10 -39.51
N ALA A 2 5.39 -6.09 -38.70
CA ALA A 2 4.00 -6.46 -38.44
C ALA A 2 3.56 -5.83 -37.12
N PHE A 3 2.50 -5.02 -37.18
CA PHE A 3 1.91 -4.30 -36.07
C PHE A 3 1.09 -5.29 -35.21
N TRP A 4 1.55 -5.58 -33.99
CA TRP A 4 0.81 -6.38 -33.01
C TRP A 4 -0.28 -5.52 -32.34
N PRO A 5 -1.52 -6.00 -32.18
CA PRO A 5 -2.52 -5.29 -31.40
C PRO A 5 -2.28 -5.56 -29.91
N THR A 6 -1.50 -4.69 -29.28
CA THR A 6 -1.44 -4.60 -27.81
C THR A 6 -2.66 -3.82 -27.31
N LYS A 7 -3.31 -4.36 -26.27
CA LYS A 7 -4.46 -3.85 -25.49
C LYS A 7 -5.82 -4.42 -25.89
N TYR A 8 -6.22 -5.46 -25.16
CA TYR A 8 -7.62 -5.74 -24.90
C TYR A 8 -8.17 -4.60 -24.02
N ASP A 9 -9.12 -3.83 -24.56
CA ASP A 9 -9.82 -2.76 -23.86
C ASP A 9 -11.07 -3.35 -23.19
N ASP A 10 -10.97 -3.67 -21.89
CA ASP A 10 -12.08 -4.18 -21.07
C ASP A 10 -13.07 -3.08 -20.64
N SER A 11 -12.96 -1.86 -21.19
CA SER A 11 -13.72 -0.70 -20.74
C SER A 11 -14.87 -0.29 -21.66
N ARG A 12 -15.65 -1.22 -22.24
CA ARG A 12 -16.92 -0.87 -22.93
C ARG A 12 -17.99 -1.97 -22.83
N GLY A 13 -18.99 -1.74 -21.96
CA GLY A 13 -20.37 -2.16 -22.26
C GLY A 13 -21.12 -3.01 -21.22
N ARG A 14 -21.42 -2.46 -20.03
CA ARG A 14 -22.69 -2.79 -19.33
C ARG A 14 -23.62 -1.59 -19.39
N ARG A 15 -24.36 -1.47 -20.50
CA ARG A 15 -25.65 -0.75 -20.51
C ARG A 15 -26.65 -1.62 -19.76
N THR A 16 -27.05 -1.18 -18.57
CA THR A 16 -28.22 -1.72 -17.87
C THR A 16 -29.49 -1.32 -18.64
N PRO A 17 -30.33 -2.27 -19.10
CA PRO A 17 -31.67 -1.95 -19.56
C PRO A 17 -32.57 -1.63 -18.35
N PRO A 18 -33.57 -0.74 -18.48
CA PRO A 18 -34.50 -0.45 -17.40
C PRO A 18 -35.47 -1.64 -17.23
N VAL A 19 -35.53 -2.22 -16.04
CA VAL A 19 -36.56 -3.20 -15.67
C VAL A 19 -37.77 -2.45 -15.10
N PRO A 20 -39.00 -2.74 -15.56
CA PRO A 20 -40.19 -2.06 -15.08
C PRO A 20 -40.55 -2.45 -13.63
N ALA A 21 -41.13 -1.51 -12.91
CA ALA A 21 -41.59 -1.65 -11.54
C ALA A 21 -42.67 -2.73 -11.41
N GLN A 22 -42.43 -3.72 -10.53
CA GLN A 22 -43.48 -4.54 -9.95
C GLN A 22 -43.36 -4.48 -8.42
N THR A 23 -44.35 -3.83 -7.83
CA THR A 23 -44.76 -3.91 -6.44
C THR A 23 -45.24 -5.32 -6.13
N LEU A 24 -44.72 -5.97 -5.07
CA LEU A 24 -45.50 -6.57 -3.96
C LEU A 24 -44.67 -7.49 -3.05
N ALA A 25 -45.13 -7.53 -1.80
CA ALA A 25 -44.89 -8.52 -0.74
C ALA A 25 -43.58 -8.44 0.06
N ARG A 26 -43.64 -7.62 1.10
CA ARG A 26 -42.81 -7.61 2.31
C ARG A 26 -42.88 -8.96 3.02
N THR A 27 -41.77 -9.69 3.08
CA THR A 27 -41.55 -10.78 4.05
C THR A 27 -40.28 -10.46 4.83
N GLN A 28 -40.41 -10.35 6.16
CA GLN A 28 -39.30 -10.07 7.08
C GLN A 28 -38.33 -11.26 7.12
N PRO A 29 -37.01 -11.04 7.03
CA PRO A 29 -36.03 -12.01 7.51
C PRO A 29 -35.69 -11.79 9.00
N PRO A 30 -35.34 -12.86 9.73
CA PRO A 30 -35.06 -12.80 11.16
C PRO A 30 -33.69 -12.16 11.49
N SER A 31 -33.71 -11.38 12.57
CA SER A 31 -32.62 -11.00 13.49
C SER A 31 -31.17 -11.05 12.97
N SER A 32 -30.67 -9.86 12.66
CA SER A 32 -29.30 -9.36 12.78
C SER A 32 -28.28 -10.25 13.52
N GLN A 33 -27.41 -10.90 12.76
CA GLN A 33 -26.02 -11.09 13.16
C GLN A 33 -25.21 -9.92 12.59
N SER A 34 -24.74 -9.05 13.48
CA SER A 34 -23.88 -7.93 13.14
C SER A 34 -22.61 -8.44 12.48
N ALA A 35 -22.46 -8.17 11.18
CA ALA A 35 -21.17 -8.28 10.52
C ALA A 35 -20.19 -7.31 11.21
N PRO A 36 -18.94 -7.72 11.49
CA PRO A 36 -17.94 -6.77 11.93
C PRO A 36 -17.70 -5.76 10.81
N ASP A 37 -17.75 -4.48 11.17
CA ASP A 37 -17.59 -3.35 10.28
C ASP A 37 -16.31 -3.51 9.43
N ALA A 38 -16.50 -3.53 8.10
CA ALA A 38 -15.42 -3.24 7.18
C ALA A 38 -14.79 -1.88 7.55
N PRO A 39 -13.49 -1.65 7.31
CA PRO A 39 -12.89 -0.35 7.59
C PRO A 39 -13.73 0.75 6.93
N ALA A 40 -14.28 1.63 7.78
CA ALA A 40 -15.28 2.61 7.39
C ALA A 40 -14.84 3.38 6.14
N ALA A 41 -15.75 3.53 5.19
CA ALA A 41 -15.55 4.42 4.05
C ALA A 41 -15.12 5.81 4.57
N PRO A 42 -14.21 6.52 3.86
CA PRO A 42 -13.73 7.82 4.31
C PRO A 42 -14.92 8.74 4.54
N ASN A 43 -15.04 9.25 5.77
CA ASN A 43 -16.11 10.17 6.12
C ASN A 43 -15.95 11.44 5.27
N ALA A 44 -16.91 11.69 4.36
CA ALA A 44 -16.89 12.83 3.43
C ALA A 44 -17.07 14.21 4.12
N ARG A 45 -17.06 14.26 5.45
CA ARG A 45 -17.11 15.52 6.19
C ARG A 45 -15.71 16.14 6.21
N PRO A 46 -15.57 17.45 5.95
CA PRO A 46 -14.27 18.11 6.05
C PRO A 46 -13.71 17.98 7.48
N PRO A 47 -12.39 17.88 7.64
CA PRO A 47 -11.78 17.91 8.96
C PRO A 47 -12.10 19.25 9.62
N ARG A 48 -12.31 19.24 10.94
CA ARG A 48 -12.50 20.49 11.69
C ARG A 48 -11.17 21.24 11.80
N GLY A 49 -11.22 22.53 12.14
CA GLY A 49 -10.02 23.30 12.48
C GLY A 49 -9.12 23.68 11.30
N ILE A 50 -9.63 23.70 10.06
CA ILE A 50 -8.80 23.95 8.86
C ILE A 50 -8.19 25.35 8.87
N ASP A 51 -8.99 26.37 9.24
CA ASP A 51 -8.54 27.76 9.24
C ASP A 51 -7.51 28.00 10.35
N GLU A 52 -7.74 27.39 11.51
CA GLU A 52 -6.80 27.37 12.63
C GLU A 52 -5.50 26.65 12.24
N ALA A 53 -5.57 25.53 11.53
CA ALA A 53 -4.41 24.78 11.05
C ALA A 53 -3.56 25.60 10.06
N ARG A 54 -4.19 26.23 9.07
CA ARG A 54 -3.51 27.14 8.12
C ARG A 54 -2.85 28.31 8.84
N THR A 55 -3.56 28.90 9.80
CA THR A 55 -3.09 30.04 10.59
C THR A 55 -1.92 29.63 11.49
N ALA A 56 -1.99 28.47 12.14
CA ALA A 56 -0.92 27.95 12.99
C ALA A 56 0.36 27.67 12.21
N LEU A 57 0.27 27.09 11.00
CA LEU A 57 1.42 26.87 10.13
C LEU A 57 2.10 28.19 9.76
N ARG A 58 1.31 29.17 9.29
CA ARG A 58 1.82 30.52 8.95
C ARG A 58 2.43 31.22 10.17
N LEU A 59 1.79 31.11 11.33
CA LEU A 59 2.28 31.66 12.58
C LEU A 59 3.63 31.04 12.97
N ALA A 60 3.76 29.72 12.90
CA ALA A 60 5.02 29.04 13.19
C ALA A 60 6.16 29.50 12.26
N GLN A 61 5.87 29.65 10.96
CA GLN A 61 6.81 30.19 9.98
C GLN A 61 7.19 31.65 10.30
N LEU A 62 6.22 32.49 10.65
CA LEU A 62 6.46 33.86 11.09
C LEU A 62 7.26 33.93 12.39
N LEU A 63 7.11 32.99 13.32
CA LEU A 63 7.88 33.02 14.56
C LEU A 63 9.29 32.43 14.42
N ARG A 64 9.60 31.68 13.35
CA ARG A 64 10.92 31.04 13.14
C ARG A 64 12.08 32.03 12.94
N GLY A 65 11.84 33.16 12.27
CA GLY A 65 12.88 34.13 11.91
C GLY A 65 13.10 35.25 12.93
N THR A 66 13.90 36.26 12.55
CA THR A 66 14.13 37.46 13.35
C THR A 66 12.82 38.23 13.56
N ILE A 67 12.53 38.53 14.83
CA ILE A 67 11.33 39.27 15.23
C ILE A 67 11.63 40.77 15.06
N THR A 68 10.78 41.45 14.28
CA THR A 68 10.86 42.89 13.99
C THR A 68 9.49 43.51 14.25
N PRO A 69 9.40 44.84 14.47
CA PRO A 69 8.11 45.50 14.68
C PRO A 69 7.09 45.21 13.58
N LEU A 70 7.49 45.33 12.31
CA LEU A 70 6.65 45.02 11.13
C LEU A 70 6.13 43.58 11.15
N ARG A 71 6.99 42.62 11.52
CA ARG A 71 6.59 41.21 11.61
C ARG A 71 5.63 40.96 12.78
N GLY A 72 5.74 41.74 13.85
CA GLY A 72 4.77 41.75 14.94
C GLY A 72 3.38 42.18 14.48
N ASP A 73 3.29 43.24 13.66
CA ASP A 73 2.01 43.68 13.09
C ASP A 73 1.40 42.57 12.23
N THR A 74 2.18 41.93 11.35
CA THR A 74 1.73 40.80 10.54
C THR A 74 1.23 39.62 11.41
N VAL A 75 1.88 39.35 12.54
CA VAL A 75 1.44 38.30 13.47
C VAL A 75 0.10 38.65 14.11
N LEU A 76 -0.10 39.91 14.52
CA LEU A 76 -1.37 40.34 15.12
C LEU A 76 -2.50 40.37 14.10
N GLU A 77 -2.24 40.84 12.88
CA GLU A 77 -3.18 40.80 11.76
C GLU A 77 -3.63 39.38 11.42
N LEU A 78 -2.68 38.42 11.39
CA LEU A 78 -2.96 37.02 11.15
C LEU A 78 -3.88 36.40 12.22
N LEU A 79 -3.81 36.88 13.47
CA LEU A 79 -4.53 36.34 14.61
C LEU A 79 -5.87 37.02 14.90
N GLU A 80 -6.11 38.22 14.36
CA GLU A 80 -7.36 38.96 14.59
C GLU A 80 -8.63 38.15 14.27
N PRO A 81 -8.71 37.34 13.18
CA PRO A 81 -9.89 36.53 12.90
C PRO A 81 -10.21 35.47 13.98
N HIS A 82 -9.18 35.03 14.71
CA HIS A 82 -9.27 33.95 15.71
C HIS A 82 -9.41 34.48 17.14
N ARG A 83 -9.53 35.80 17.30
CA ARG A 83 -9.58 36.46 18.60
C ARG A 83 -10.92 36.19 19.28
N PRO A 84 -10.93 35.64 20.51
CA PRO A 84 -12.16 35.54 21.29
C PRO A 84 -12.69 36.94 21.64
N LYS A 85 -14.01 37.14 21.59
CA LYS A 85 -14.67 38.44 21.85
C LYS A 85 -14.29 39.09 23.19
N LEU A 86 -13.93 38.28 24.19
CA LEU A 86 -13.59 38.72 25.54
C LEU A 86 -12.10 39.04 25.72
N VAL A 87 -11.25 38.76 24.73
CA VAL A 87 -9.83 39.09 24.77
C VAL A 87 -9.65 40.51 24.22
N PRO A 88 -8.97 41.43 24.93
CA PRO A 88 -8.66 42.77 24.42
C PRO A 88 -7.89 42.69 23.12
N ARG A 89 -8.05 43.70 22.24
CA ARG A 89 -7.28 43.74 20.99
C ARG A 89 -5.78 43.86 21.35
N PRO A 90 -4.94 42.88 20.95
CA PRO A 90 -3.53 42.95 21.26
C PRO A 90 -2.89 44.14 20.52
N ILE A 91 -2.11 44.94 21.25
CA ILE A 91 -1.34 46.06 20.69
C ILE A 91 0.09 45.57 20.48
N ASN A 92 0.71 45.91 19.35
CA ASN A 92 2.09 45.52 19.07
C ASN A 92 3.06 46.19 20.06
N PRO A 93 3.76 45.42 20.93
CA PRO A 93 4.68 45.99 21.91
C PRO A 93 6.08 46.23 21.34
N LEU A 94 6.38 45.73 20.14
CA LEU A 94 7.71 45.75 19.54
C LEU A 94 8.26 47.13 19.16
N PRO A 95 7.45 48.12 18.73
CA PRO A 95 7.96 49.47 18.44
C PRO A 95 8.65 50.13 19.63
N GLY A 96 8.21 49.84 20.87
CA GLY A 96 8.83 50.35 22.10
C GLY A 96 10.07 49.56 22.56
N LEU A 97 10.42 48.48 21.86
CA LEU A 97 11.50 47.56 22.23
C LEU A 97 12.60 47.48 21.17
N VAL A 98 12.63 48.40 20.21
CA VAL A 98 13.66 48.47 19.17
C VAL A 98 15.06 48.50 19.80
N GLY A 99 15.96 47.65 19.30
CA GLY A 99 17.33 47.52 19.83
C GLY A 99 17.50 46.55 21.02
N GLN A 100 16.41 45.97 21.55
CA GLN A 100 16.50 44.92 22.56
C GLN A 100 16.94 43.57 21.96
N SER A 101 17.39 42.66 22.84
CA SER A 101 17.72 41.28 22.45
C SER A 101 16.51 40.58 21.78
N PRO A 102 16.73 39.71 20.78
CA PRO A 102 15.65 39.03 20.06
C PRO A 102 14.76 38.17 20.95
N GLY A 103 15.32 37.59 22.04
CA GLY A 103 14.55 36.83 23.03
C GLY A 103 13.51 37.68 23.76
N ARG A 104 13.89 38.89 24.21
CA ARG A 104 12.94 39.83 24.85
C ARG A 104 11.86 40.31 23.90
N MET A 105 12.20 40.59 22.64
CA MET A 105 11.22 40.97 21.62
C MET A 105 10.19 39.85 21.39
N LEU A 106 10.66 38.61 21.25
CA LEU A 106 9.80 37.44 21.10
C LEU A 106 8.88 37.26 22.32
N GLU A 107 9.41 37.31 23.54
CA GLU A 107 8.61 37.19 24.75
C GLU A 107 7.53 38.27 24.87
N ALA A 108 7.86 39.51 24.52
CA ALA A 108 6.90 40.61 24.50
C ALA A 108 5.79 40.36 23.48
N LEU A 109 6.10 39.82 22.30
CA LEU A 109 5.12 39.46 21.27
C LEU A 109 4.26 38.26 21.67
N LEU A 110 4.83 37.26 22.35
CA LEU A 110 4.11 36.03 22.74
C LEU A 110 3.08 36.27 23.85
N ARG A 111 3.32 37.22 24.77
CA ARG A 111 2.40 37.52 25.89
C ARG A 111 0.98 37.88 25.44
N PRO A 112 0.76 38.83 24.52
CA PRO A 112 -0.59 39.23 24.09
C PRO A 112 -1.29 38.18 23.22
N ILE A 113 -0.54 37.35 22.50
CA ILE A 113 -1.11 36.34 21.59
C ILE A 113 -1.30 34.97 22.24
N GLY A 114 -0.68 34.74 23.41
CA GLY A 114 -0.59 33.43 24.03
C GLY A 114 -1.92 32.74 24.23
N GLN A 115 -2.94 33.48 24.69
CA GLN A 115 -4.28 32.95 24.90
C GLN A 115 -4.96 32.52 23.61
N ILE A 116 -4.80 33.28 22.51
CA ILE A 116 -5.35 32.93 21.20
C ILE A 116 -4.69 31.63 20.69
N VAL A 117 -3.38 31.53 20.87
CA VAL A 117 -2.62 30.33 20.48
C VAL A 117 -3.07 29.10 21.28
N THR A 118 -3.19 29.21 22.61
CA THR A 118 -3.52 28.06 23.47
C THR A 118 -4.98 27.66 23.45
N ASP A 119 -5.90 28.63 23.34
CA ASP A 119 -7.32 28.37 23.55
C ASP A 119 -8.10 28.21 22.23
N VAL A 120 -7.53 28.64 21.10
CA VAL A 120 -8.18 28.59 19.78
C VAL A 120 -7.34 27.80 18.78
N LEU A 121 -6.11 28.24 18.51
CA LEU A 121 -5.31 27.63 17.43
C LEU A 121 -4.86 26.21 17.73
N LEU A 122 -4.23 25.95 18.87
CA LEU A 122 -3.75 24.61 19.23
C LEU A 122 -4.89 23.56 19.34
N PRO A 123 -6.07 23.87 19.91
CA PRO A 123 -7.24 23.00 19.84
C PRO A 123 -7.71 22.73 18.41
N GLY A 124 -7.77 23.77 17.55
CA GLY A 124 -8.16 23.61 16.15
C GLY A 124 -7.19 22.71 15.37
N VAL A 125 -5.88 22.91 15.55
CA VAL A 125 -4.84 22.05 14.96
C VAL A 125 -4.96 20.61 15.46
N ARG A 126 -5.19 20.41 16.77
CA ARG A 126 -5.41 19.08 17.37
C ARG A 126 -6.57 18.38 16.68
N ASP A 127 -7.72 19.05 16.59
CA ASP A 127 -8.93 18.46 16.01
C ASP A 127 -8.75 18.17 14.52
N HIS A 128 -8.06 19.05 13.80
CA HIS A 128 -7.70 18.84 12.40
C HIS A 128 -6.81 17.60 12.19
N LEU A 129 -5.75 17.48 12.98
CA LEU A 129 -4.82 16.35 12.91
C LEU A 129 -5.50 15.03 13.29
N ILE A 130 -6.31 15.02 14.35
CA ILE A 130 -7.07 13.82 14.76
C ILE A 130 -8.10 13.44 13.68
N ASP A 131 -8.86 14.39 13.16
CA ASP A 131 -9.86 14.10 12.13
C ASP A 131 -9.19 13.53 10.86
N ARG A 132 -8.01 14.02 10.46
CA ARG A 132 -7.28 13.51 9.29
C ARG A 132 -6.62 12.15 9.52
N LEU A 133 -5.88 12.00 10.63
CA LEU A 133 -5.04 10.82 10.86
C LEU A 133 -5.80 9.63 11.42
N VAL A 134 -6.79 9.89 12.29
CA VAL A 134 -7.55 8.84 12.97
C VAL A 134 -8.86 8.57 12.21
N THR A 135 -9.62 9.63 11.93
CA THR A 135 -10.96 9.43 11.32
C THR A 135 -10.94 9.34 9.79
N GLY A 136 -9.78 9.58 9.16
CA GLY A 136 -9.62 9.53 7.71
C GLY A 136 -10.44 10.58 6.95
N ARG A 137 -10.81 11.68 7.60
CA ARG A 137 -11.54 12.78 6.96
C ARG A 137 -10.58 13.58 6.09
N THR A 138 -10.90 13.70 4.81
CA THR A 138 -10.13 14.48 3.84
C THR A 138 -11.05 15.45 3.12
N ALA A 139 -10.68 16.72 3.04
CA ALA A 139 -11.32 17.63 2.08
C ALA A 139 -10.75 17.35 0.68
N HIS A 140 -11.57 17.48 -0.37
CA HIS A 140 -11.12 17.43 -1.77
C HIS A 140 -10.35 18.70 -2.20
N GLU A 141 -9.94 19.54 -1.25
CA GLU A 141 -9.15 20.74 -1.54
C GLU A 141 -7.68 20.36 -1.73
N GLU A 142 -7.14 20.63 -2.91
CA GLU A 142 -5.71 20.50 -3.25
C GLU A 142 -4.78 21.38 -2.38
N SER A 143 -5.33 22.24 -1.52
CA SER A 143 -4.60 23.24 -0.72
C SER A 143 -4.43 22.91 0.77
N LEU A 144 -4.74 21.68 1.20
CA LEU A 144 -4.57 21.32 2.61
C LEU A 144 -3.08 21.35 3.01
N PRO A 145 -2.71 22.00 4.12
CA PRO A 145 -1.34 21.93 4.61
C PRO A 145 -0.94 20.47 4.92
N SER A 146 0.34 20.13 4.70
CA SER A 146 0.86 18.80 5.02
C SER A 146 0.64 18.49 6.51
N ALA A 147 0.26 17.25 6.82
CA ALA A 147 0.07 16.84 8.20
C ALA A 147 1.38 16.96 9.00
N ILE A 148 2.51 16.62 8.37
CA ILE A 148 3.84 16.69 8.98
C ILE A 148 4.19 18.14 9.33
N ASP A 149 4.05 19.05 8.37
CA ASP A 149 4.29 20.49 8.59
C ASP A 149 3.42 21.05 9.73
N LEU A 150 2.18 20.57 9.85
CA LEU A 150 1.29 20.95 10.96
C LEU A 150 1.76 20.39 12.31
N ALA A 151 2.25 19.15 12.36
CA ALA A 151 2.85 18.60 13.59
C ALA A 151 4.08 19.38 14.01
N GLU A 152 4.98 19.69 13.07
CA GLU A 152 6.16 20.50 13.32
C GLU A 152 5.77 21.91 13.80
N ALA A 153 4.79 22.54 13.14
CA ALA A 153 4.26 23.84 13.54
C ALA A 153 3.67 23.79 14.95
N MET A 154 2.88 22.77 15.27
CA MET A 154 2.29 22.57 16.60
C MET A 154 3.38 22.45 17.67
N GLN A 155 4.39 21.61 17.43
CA GLN A 155 5.51 21.40 18.35
C GLN A 155 6.36 22.68 18.52
N ALA A 156 6.61 23.40 17.43
CA ALA A 156 7.30 24.68 17.46
C ALA A 156 6.53 25.72 18.28
N LEU A 157 5.22 25.85 18.09
CA LEU A 157 4.36 26.77 18.84
C LEU A 157 4.33 26.42 20.33
N VAL A 158 4.15 25.15 20.69
CA VAL A 158 4.18 24.69 22.10
C VAL A 158 5.54 25.00 22.74
N SER A 159 6.64 24.79 22.01
CA SER A 159 7.99 25.11 22.49
C SER A 159 8.17 26.61 22.71
N ARG A 160 7.70 27.45 21.79
CA ARG A 160 7.74 28.92 21.91
C ARG A 160 6.88 29.43 23.07
N MET A 161 5.75 28.79 23.32
CA MET A 161 4.87 29.07 24.46
C MET A 161 5.39 28.48 25.79
N ARG A 162 6.64 28.01 25.86
CA ARG A 162 7.25 27.39 27.05
C ARG A 162 6.41 26.25 27.62
N GLY A 163 5.76 25.46 26.76
CA GLY A 163 4.89 24.35 27.13
C GLY A 163 3.41 24.71 27.27
N GLY A 164 3.02 25.96 27.05
CA GLY A 164 1.61 26.34 26.91
C GLY A 164 0.92 25.52 25.82
N GLY A 165 -0.20 24.87 26.16
CA GLY A 165 -0.93 24.00 25.24
C GLY A 165 -0.36 22.59 25.03
N LYS A 166 0.61 22.14 25.84
CA LYS A 166 1.18 20.77 25.79
C LYS A 166 0.13 19.66 25.89
N SER A 167 -1.01 19.91 26.55
CA SER A 167 -2.15 18.98 26.62
C SER A 167 -2.73 18.65 25.25
N HIS A 168 -2.79 19.63 24.33
CA HIS A 168 -3.28 19.40 22.96
C HIS A 168 -2.33 18.50 22.18
N LEU A 169 -1.02 18.71 22.31
CA LEU A 169 -0.01 17.87 21.68
C LEU A 169 -0.06 16.44 22.21
N LYS A 170 -0.15 16.27 23.54
CA LYS A 170 -0.36 14.96 24.16
C LYS A 170 -1.64 14.28 23.68
N ALA A 171 -2.72 15.03 23.46
CA ALA A 171 -3.97 14.48 22.95
C ALA A 171 -3.83 13.94 21.52
N VAL A 172 -3.10 14.64 20.63
CA VAL A 172 -2.81 14.12 19.28
C VAL A 172 -1.97 12.85 19.35
N ILE A 173 -0.90 12.84 20.16
CA ILE A 173 -0.04 11.67 20.34
C ILE A 173 -0.84 10.48 20.85
N ALA A 174 -1.64 10.67 21.90
CA ALA A 174 -2.45 9.60 22.49
C ALA A 174 -3.52 9.08 21.52
N ALA A 175 -4.11 9.96 20.69
CA ALA A 175 -5.07 9.56 19.68
C ALA A 175 -4.42 8.71 18.58
N ILE A 176 -3.23 9.08 18.12
CA ILE A 176 -2.46 8.30 17.14
C ILE A 176 -2.07 6.93 17.71
N GLU A 177 -1.57 6.89 18.95
CA GLU A 177 -1.16 5.65 19.62
C GLU A 177 -2.36 4.69 19.80
N LEU A 178 -3.49 5.21 20.30
CA LEU A 178 -4.70 4.42 20.51
C LEU A 178 -5.25 3.86 19.19
N ASP A 179 -5.30 4.71 18.15
CA ASP A 179 -5.79 4.32 16.82
C ASP A 179 -4.85 3.32 16.14
N ALA A 180 -3.54 3.47 16.30
CA ALA A 180 -2.55 2.51 15.83
C ALA A 180 -2.75 1.13 16.48
N ARG A 181 -2.88 1.06 17.81
CA ARG A 181 -3.17 -0.20 18.51
C ARG A 181 -4.50 -0.81 18.05
N ALA A 182 -5.56 -0.01 17.98
CA ALA A 182 -6.87 -0.47 17.54
C ALA A 182 -6.83 -1.02 16.10
N THR A 183 -6.13 -0.34 15.19
CA THR A 183 -5.96 -0.77 13.80
C THR A 183 -5.20 -2.10 13.72
N ALA A 184 -4.06 -2.22 14.41
CA ALA A 184 -3.26 -3.45 14.41
C ALA A 184 -4.03 -4.63 15.02
N ASP A 185 -4.70 -4.43 16.14
CA ASP A 185 -5.49 -5.48 16.78
C ASP A 185 -6.69 -5.90 15.93
N ALA A 186 -7.38 -4.96 15.27
CA ALA A 186 -8.48 -5.30 14.37
C ALA A 186 -8.02 -6.15 13.19
N LEU A 187 -6.92 -5.75 12.53
CA LEU A 187 -6.39 -6.45 11.36
C LEU A 187 -5.77 -7.80 11.71
N THR A 188 -5.06 -7.92 12.84
CA THR A 188 -4.44 -9.19 13.25
C THR A 188 -5.43 -10.21 13.82
N ARG A 189 -6.63 -9.78 14.23
CA ARG A 189 -7.70 -10.69 14.69
C ARG A 189 -8.55 -11.24 13.54
N ASP A 190 -8.48 -10.67 12.34
CA ASP A 190 -9.23 -11.18 11.20
C ASP A 190 -8.64 -12.53 10.76
N ARG A 191 -9.41 -13.61 10.91
CA ARG A 191 -8.99 -14.96 10.51
C ARG A 191 -9.52 -15.37 9.14
N ARG A 192 -10.31 -14.52 8.47
CA ARG A 192 -10.92 -14.86 7.18
C ARG A 192 -9.85 -15.04 6.11
N PRO A 193 -9.97 -16.03 5.20
CA PRO A 193 -9.03 -16.21 4.10
C PRO A 193 -8.82 -14.92 3.31
N ILE A 194 -7.62 -14.74 2.76
CA ILE A 194 -7.32 -13.57 1.92
C ILE A 194 -8.27 -13.56 0.72
N ASP A 195 -9.02 -12.48 0.60
CA ASP A 195 -9.90 -12.16 -0.51
C ASP A 195 -9.22 -11.17 -1.49
N VAL A 196 -9.94 -10.85 -2.56
CA VAL A 196 -9.51 -9.84 -3.52
C VAL A 196 -9.41 -8.47 -2.81
N GLY A 197 -8.25 -7.83 -2.92
CA GLY A 197 -7.91 -6.58 -2.22
C GLY A 197 -7.44 -6.75 -0.77
N GLY A 198 -7.37 -7.97 -0.23
CA GLY A 198 -6.95 -8.23 1.14
C GLY A 198 -5.51 -7.78 1.46
N ILE A 199 -4.56 -8.11 0.59
CA ILE A 199 -3.16 -7.68 0.70
C ILE A 199 -3.03 -6.17 0.56
N ASP A 200 -3.71 -5.54 -0.41
CA ASP A 200 -3.67 -4.09 -0.59
C ASP A 200 -4.27 -3.33 0.60
N ARG A 201 -5.24 -3.92 1.31
CA ARG A 201 -5.75 -3.36 2.58
C ARG A 201 -4.66 -3.39 3.66
N LEU A 202 -3.91 -4.49 3.78
CA LEU A 202 -2.80 -4.61 4.72
C LEU A 202 -1.64 -3.66 4.36
N ALA A 203 -1.25 -3.60 3.09
CA ALA A 203 -0.23 -2.68 2.59
C ALA A 203 -0.60 -1.20 2.84
N ARG A 204 -1.85 -0.81 2.54
CA ARG A 204 -2.35 0.55 2.84
C ARG A 204 -2.37 0.83 4.35
N ALA A 205 -2.66 -0.17 5.17
CA ALA A 205 -2.59 -0.01 6.61
C ALA A 205 -1.14 0.26 7.05
N LEU A 206 -0.15 -0.51 6.57
CA LEU A 206 1.27 -0.26 6.86
C LEU A 206 1.73 1.12 6.41
N LEU A 207 1.32 1.59 5.23
CA LEU A 207 1.60 2.97 4.79
C LEU A 207 1.00 4.02 5.74
N ARG A 208 -0.18 3.77 6.33
CA ARG A 208 -0.73 4.65 7.37
C ARG A 208 0.09 4.60 8.66
N PHE A 209 0.63 3.44 9.04
CA PHE A 209 1.57 3.36 10.17
C PHE A 209 2.83 4.18 9.93
N GLU A 210 3.35 4.19 8.70
CA GLU A 210 4.50 5.01 8.32
C GLU A 210 4.20 6.52 8.44
N VAL A 211 3.04 6.97 7.99
CA VAL A 211 2.59 8.35 8.22
C VAL A 211 2.46 8.66 9.71
N ARG A 212 1.89 7.75 10.52
CA ARG A 212 1.78 7.91 11.97
C ARG A 212 3.16 7.98 12.64
N ARG A 213 4.13 7.19 12.18
CA ARG A 213 5.54 7.21 12.64
C ARG A 213 6.16 8.59 12.41
N MET A 214 6.16 9.07 11.16
CA MET A 214 6.70 10.40 10.82
C MET A 214 6.02 11.53 11.61
N MET A 215 4.71 11.43 11.82
CA MET A 215 3.95 12.39 12.64
C MET A 215 4.38 12.38 14.10
N LEU A 216 4.55 11.19 14.70
CA LEU A 216 5.01 11.08 16.08
C LEU A 216 6.46 11.55 16.23
N GLU A 217 7.32 11.36 15.23
CA GLU A 217 8.66 11.94 15.22
C GLU A 217 8.61 13.48 15.25
N ALA A 218 7.80 14.09 14.37
CA ALA A 218 7.62 15.54 14.33
C ALA A 218 7.02 16.12 15.63
N LEU A 219 6.11 15.38 16.29
CA LEU A 219 5.50 15.78 17.57
C LEU A 219 6.39 15.50 18.79
N GLY A 220 7.46 14.72 18.66
CA GLY A 220 8.28 14.28 19.80
C GLY A 220 7.59 13.20 20.65
N GLY A 221 6.97 12.21 20.00
CA GLY A 221 6.09 11.18 20.56
C GLY A 221 6.73 10.16 21.51
N GLY A 222 8.06 10.14 21.66
CA GLY A 222 8.77 9.33 22.67
C GLY A 222 8.32 7.86 22.69
N THR A 223 7.68 7.45 23.79
CA THR A 223 7.19 6.06 23.97
C THR A 223 6.09 5.66 22.99
N ALA A 224 5.23 6.59 22.58
CA ALA A 224 4.18 6.32 21.60
C ALA A 224 4.75 5.98 20.22
N LEU A 225 5.88 6.61 19.85
CA LEU A 225 6.59 6.29 18.62
C LEU A 225 7.05 4.83 18.63
N GLN A 226 7.66 4.38 19.73
CA GLN A 226 8.12 3.00 19.89
C GLN A 226 6.96 1.99 19.82
N ASP A 227 5.81 2.33 20.41
CA ASP A 227 4.62 1.49 20.32
C ASP A 227 4.10 1.38 18.89
N VAL A 228 4.00 2.50 18.15
CA VAL A 228 3.55 2.49 16.75
C VAL A 228 4.51 1.71 15.85
N VAL A 229 5.83 1.85 16.05
CA VAL A 229 6.84 1.05 15.32
C VAL A 229 6.66 -0.44 15.63
N TYR A 230 6.48 -0.80 16.91
CA TYR A 230 6.22 -2.19 17.30
C TYR A 230 4.93 -2.76 16.66
N GLN A 231 3.84 -1.99 16.66
CA GLN A 231 2.59 -2.43 16.03
C GLN A 231 2.71 -2.56 14.50
N SER A 232 3.46 -1.66 13.85
CA SER A 232 3.77 -1.73 12.42
C SER A 232 4.51 -3.03 12.08
N ARG A 233 5.58 -3.34 12.84
CA ARG A 233 6.36 -4.58 12.71
C ARG A 233 5.50 -5.83 12.87
N ARG A 234 4.69 -5.86 13.92
CA ARG A 234 3.74 -6.95 14.18
C ARG A 234 2.78 -7.15 13.00
N LEU A 235 2.27 -6.06 12.43
CA LEU A 235 1.36 -6.11 11.29
C LEU A 235 2.07 -6.55 9.99
N ALA A 236 3.32 -6.13 9.76
CA ALA A 236 4.10 -6.55 8.59
C ALA A 236 4.38 -8.07 8.63
N ARG A 237 4.85 -8.59 9.77
CA ARG A 237 5.04 -10.03 9.99
C ARG A 237 3.74 -10.81 9.78
N TYR A 238 2.65 -10.33 10.38
CA TYR A 238 1.34 -10.94 10.22
C TYR A 238 0.91 -10.97 8.76
N SER A 239 1.14 -9.88 8.01
CA SER A 239 0.77 -9.80 6.60
C SER A 239 1.55 -10.79 5.73
N LEU A 240 2.87 -10.93 5.95
CA LEU A 240 3.70 -11.96 5.29
C LEU A 240 3.24 -13.37 5.66
N HIS A 241 2.91 -13.61 6.92
CA HIS A 241 2.40 -14.91 7.36
C HIS A 241 1.08 -15.25 6.68
N ARG A 242 0.13 -14.32 6.58
CA ARG A 242 -1.14 -14.53 5.87
C ARG A 242 -0.94 -14.81 4.39
N ALA A 243 -0.02 -14.10 3.74
CA ALA A 243 0.32 -14.34 2.35
C ALA A 243 0.93 -15.74 2.16
N THR A 244 1.81 -16.14 3.08
CA THR A 244 2.43 -17.48 3.12
C THR A 244 1.37 -18.57 3.27
N GLU A 245 0.44 -18.44 4.24
CA GLU A 245 -0.65 -19.40 4.44
C GLU A 245 -1.53 -19.55 3.19
N ALA A 246 -1.84 -18.46 2.49
CA ALA A 246 -2.65 -18.49 1.27
C ALA A 246 -1.96 -19.23 0.12
N ILE A 247 -0.64 -19.10 0.00
CA ILE A 247 0.16 -19.82 -0.98
C ILE A 247 0.34 -21.29 -0.60
N GLU A 248 0.77 -21.57 0.63
CA GLU A 248 0.98 -22.93 1.10
C GLU A 248 -0.31 -23.74 1.09
N GLY A 249 -1.46 -23.10 1.32
CA GLY A 249 -2.77 -23.73 1.17
C GLY A 249 -2.97 -24.34 -0.22
N PHE A 250 -2.53 -23.68 -1.29
CA PHE A 250 -2.65 -24.22 -2.66
C PHE A 250 -1.59 -25.29 -2.96
N VAL A 251 -0.38 -25.13 -2.42
CA VAL A 251 0.68 -26.14 -2.55
C VAL A 251 0.26 -27.46 -1.89
N ALA A 252 -0.36 -27.39 -0.70
CA ALA A 252 -0.82 -28.55 0.05
C ALA A 252 -2.11 -29.16 -0.53
N ASP A 253 -3.11 -28.31 -0.83
CA ASP A 253 -4.39 -28.72 -1.37
C ASP A 253 -4.69 -27.94 -2.65
N ARG A 254 -4.57 -28.60 -3.80
CA ARG A 254 -4.77 -28.02 -5.15
C ARG A 254 -6.23 -27.72 -5.47
N GLY A 255 -7.06 -27.54 -4.45
CA GLY A 255 -8.47 -27.19 -4.58
C GLY A 255 -8.69 -25.77 -5.12
N LEU A 256 -9.85 -25.56 -5.75
CA LEU A 256 -10.21 -24.29 -6.38
C LEU A 256 -10.27 -23.11 -5.39
N LYS A 257 -10.64 -23.35 -4.13
CA LYS A 257 -10.63 -22.32 -3.08
C LYS A 257 -9.21 -21.85 -2.75
N ALA A 258 -8.27 -22.78 -2.64
CA ALA A 258 -6.88 -22.47 -2.35
C ALA A 258 -6.18 -21.81 -3.56
N LEU A 259 -6.51 -22.26 -4.77
CA LEU A 259 -6.11 -21.58 -6.00
C LEU A 259 -6.60 -20.13 -6.03
N HIS A 260 -7.87 -19.89 -5.69
CA HIS A 260 -8.41 -18.54 -5.64
C HIS A 260 -7.68 -17.65 -4.61
N ALA A 261 -7.40 -18.16 -3.42
CA ALA A 261 -6.68 -17.42 -2.38
C ALA A 261 -5.23 -17.08 -2.80
N SER A 262 -4.50 -18.04 -3.38
CA SER A 262 -3.15 -17.80 -3.90
C SER A 262 -3.15 -16.81 -5.07
N LEU A 263 -4.13 -16.90 -5.98
CA LEU A 263 -4.32 -15.95 -7.07
C LEU A 263 -4.63 -14.55 -6.55
N ALA A 264 -5.57 -14.42 -5.61
CA ALA A 264 -5.92 -13.13 -5.02
C ALA A 264 -4.72 -12.47 -4.33
N THR A 265 -3.90 -13.27 -3.65
CA THR A 265 -2.66 -12.81 -2.98
C THR A 265 -1.64 -12.31 -4.00
N LEU A 266 -1.31 -13.10 -5.03
CA LEU A 266 -0.30 -12.73 -6.03
C LEU A 266 -0.76 -11.68 -7.04
N ALA A 267 -2.07 -11.54 -7.27
CA ALA A 267 -2.59 -10.45 -8.09
C ALA A 267 -2.29 -9.06 -7.49
N GLN A 268 -2.00 -9.00 -6.18
CA GLN A 268 -1.68 -7.79 -5.43
C GLN A 268 -0.17 -7.69 -5.14
N ALA A 269 0.65 -7.95 -6.17
CA ALA A 269 2.10 -8.02 -6.04
C ALA A 269 2.71 -6.70 -5.53
N ASP A 270 2.19 -5.54 -5.96
CA ASP A 270 2.65 -4.23 -5.46
C ASP A 270 2.40 -4.06 -3.95
N GLY A 271 1.24 -4.53 -3.46
CA GLY A 271 0.96 -4.57 -2.03
C GLY A 271 1.91 -5.48 -1.26
N LEU A 272 2.27 -6.65 -1.83
CA LEU A 272 3.28 -7.54 -1.26
C LEU A 272 4.67 -6.89 -1.23
N ILE A 273 5.06 -6.15 -2.28
CA ILE A 273 6.32 -5.40 -2.31
C ILE A 273 6.35 -4.37 -1.17
N VAL A 274 5.27 -3.60 -0.96
CA VAL A 274 5.19 -2.63 0.15
C VAL A 274 5.34 -3.32 1.51
N ILE A 275 4.66 -4.45 1.73
CA ILE A 275 4.78 -5.24 2.96
C ILE A 275 6.22 -5.75 3.15
N ALA A 276 6.83 -6.25 2.08
CA ALA A 276 8.18 -6.79 2.11
C ALA A 276 9.23 -5.71 2.38
N LEU A 277 9.15 -4.56 1.70
CA LEU A 277 10.01 -3.40 1.94
C LEU A 277 9.92 -2.95 3.40
N ARG A 278 8.71 -2.79 3.94
CA ARG A 278 8.56 -2.39 5.35
C ARG A 278 9.20 -3.40 6.29
N ASN A 279 9.05 -4.70 6.04
CA ASN A 279 9.68 -5.73 6.86
C ASN A 279 11.21 -5.68 6.77
N LEU A 280 11.78 -5.36 5.61
CA LEU A 280 13.23 -5.22 5.44
C LEU A 280 13.76 -3.95 6.13
N ASP A 281 13.03 -2.83 6.05
CA ASP A 281 13.34 -1.62 6.81
C ASP A 281 13.37 -1.93 8.32
N ASP A 282 12.37 -2.69 8.81
CA ASP A 282 12.27 -3.09 10.21
C ASP A 282 13.49 -3.95 10.68
N GLN A 283 14.05 -4.77 9.79
CA GLN A 283 15.25 -5.58 10.04
C GLN A 283 16.53 -4.73 10.09
N GLU A 284 16.62 -3.68 9.28
CA GLU A 284 17.76 -2.76 9.29
C GLU A 284 17.73 -1.84 10.52
N GLU A 285 16.55 -1.31 10.86
CA GLU A 285 16.35 -0.42 12.01
C GLU A 285 16.57 -1.13 13.35
N THR A 286 16.14 -2.40 13.45
CA THR A 286 16.24 -3.17 14.69
C THR A 286 17.14 -4.37 14.49
N LYS A 287 18.38 -4.27 14.99
CA LYS A 287 19.20 -5.44 15.30
C LYS A 287 18.58 -6.13 16.51
N GLU A 288 17.44 -6.80 16.35
CA GLU A 288 16.98 -7.81 17.31
C GLU A 288 18.19 -8.70 17.63
N GLU A 289 18.41 -9.01 18.91
CA GLU A 289 19.56 -9.79 19.35
C GLU A 289 19.59 -11.12 18.57
N SER A 290 20.36 -11.14 17.47
CA SER A 290 20.54 -12.30 16.63
C SER A 290 21.46 -13.24 17.38
N GLY A 291 20.88 -14.05 18.25
CA GLY A 291 21.59 -15.14 18.89
C GLY A 291 21.82 -16.28 17.90
N PRO A 292 22.85 -17.11 18.11
CA PRO A 292 23.08 -18.30 17.29
C PRO A 292 21.95 -19.34 17.35
N PHE A 293 20.97 -19.15 18.24
CA PHE A 293 19.86 -20.09 18.50
C PHE A 293 18.48 -19.56 18.11
N VAL A 294 18.34 -18.26 17.83
CA VAL A 294 17.02 -17.64 17.54
C VAL A 294 17.13 -16.74 16.32
N GLU A 295 16.45 -17.13 15.25
CA GLU A 295 16.29 -16.29 14.09
C GLU A 295 15.33 -15.12 14.42
N PRO A 296 15.69 -13.86 14.12
CA PRO A 296 14.79 -12.72 14.27
C PRO A 296 13.46 -12.99 13.56
N ALA A 297 12.35 -12.64 14.21
CA ALA A 297 11.03 -13.00 13.71
C ALA A 297 10.70 -12.30 12.37
N ASP A 298 11.26 -11.11 12.13
CA ASP A 298 11.15 -10.43 10.84
C ASP A 298 11.81 -11.22 9.71
N ARG A 299 13.05 -11.67 9.95
CA ARG A 299 13.82 -12.46 8.99
C ARG A 299 13.13 -13.79 8.69
N LYS A 300 12.63 -14.46 9.73
CA LYS A 300 11.87 -15.69 9.59
C LYS A 300 10.62 -15.48 8.72
N ALA A 301 9.83 -14.43 8.96
CA ALA A 301 8.62 -14.16 8.19
C ALA A 301 8.91 -13.94 6.69
N MET A 302 9.99 -13.23 6.36
CA MET A 302 10.45 -13.07 4.98
C MET A 302 10.92 -14.40 4.37
N ASN A 303 11.72 -15.17 5.11
CA ASN A 303 12.25 -16.45 4.65
C ASN A 303 11.16 -17.51 4.44
N ASP A 304 10.15 -17.55 5.32
CA ASP A 304 8.99 -18.43 5.21
C ASP A 304 8.19 -18.08 3.94
N TRP A 305 7.95 -16.78 3.68
CA TRP A 305 7.31 -16.31 2.46
C TRP A 305 8.09 -16.71 1.20
N LEU A 306 9.41 -16.47 1.16
CA LEU A 306 10.24 -16.81 0.00
C LEU A 306 10.30 -18.33 -0.22
N SER A 307 10.34 -19.11 0.85
CA SER A 307 10.30 -20.58 0.78
C SER A 307 8.96 -21.08 0.23
N ALA A 308 7.84 -20.47 0.65
CA ALA A 308 6.53 -20.78 0.11
C ALA A 308 6.39 -20.35 -1.36
N ALA A 309 6.90 -19.17 -1.72
CA ALA A 309 6.93 -18.69 -3.10
C ALA A 309 7.74 -19.64 -4.01
N TRP A 310 8.85 -20.18 -3.52
CA TRP A 310 9.64 -21.18 -4.24
C TRP A 310 8.84 -22.47 -4.49
N ARG A 311 8.25 -23.05 -3.44
CA ARG A 311 7.42 -24.27 -3.56
C ARG A 311 6.21 -24.05 -4.47
N LEU A 312 5.63 -22.85 -4.42
CA LEU A 312 4.57 -22.47 -5.33
C LEU A 312 5.09 -22.45 -6.77
N SER A 313 6.22 -21.81 -7.04
CA SER A 313 6.81 -21.78 -8.39
C SER A 313 7.01 -23.19 -8.94
N ASP A 314 7.49 -24.14 -8.11
CA ASP A 314 7.65 -25.54 -8.50
C ASP A 314 6.32 -26.19 -8.85
N THR A 315 5.32 -25.99 -8.00
CA THR A 315 3.96 -26.51 -8.23
C THR A 315 3.34 -25.92 -9.49
N LEU A 316 3.54 -24.63 -9.75
CA LEU A 316 3.02 -23.95 -10.94
C LEU A 316 3.70 -24.46 -12.20
N PHE A 317 5.03 -24.53 -12.23
CA PHE A 317 5.76 -25.08 -13.37
C PHE A 317 5.39 -26.54 -13.63
N ASP A 318 5.28 -27.38 -12.60
CA ASP A 318 4.86 -28.79 -12.76
C ASP A 318 3.49 -28.92 -13.46
N LEU A 319 2.53 -28.06 -13.11
CA LEU A 319 1.19 -28.07 -13.70
C LEU A 319 1.21 -27.54 -15.14
N VAL A 320 1.94 -26.45 -15.37
CA VAL A 320 2.02 -25.79 -16.67
C VAL A 320 2.84 -26.62 -17.67
N GLU A 321 3.94 -27.26 -17.24
CA GLU A 321 4.73 -28.18 -18.06
C GLU A 321 3.92 -29.41 -18.48
N LYS A 322 3.15 -30.01 -17.55
CA LYS A 322 2.25 -31.13 -17.88
C LYS A 322 1.18 -30.72 -18.89
N ALA A 323 0.65 -29.51 -18.77
CA ALA A 323 -0.28 -28.97 -19.75
C ALA A 323 0.43 -28.76 -21.11
N ALA A 324 1.58 -28.09 -21.14
CA ALA A 324 2.35 -27.85 -22.36
C ALA A 324 2.76 -29.16 -23.07
N ALA A 325 2.99 -30.25 -22.33
CA ALA A 325 3.29 -31.57 -22.86
C ALA A 325 2.08 -32.33 -23.45
N GLY A 326 0.90 -31.70 -23.52
CA GLY A 326 -0.32 -32.29 -24.10
C GLY A 326 -1.40 -32.67 -23.08
N GLY A 327 -1.26 -32.27 -21.82
CA GLY A 327 -2.28 -32.50 -20.78
C GLY A 327 -3.58 -31.70 -20.99
N GLU A 328 -4.68 -32.23 -20.46
CA GLU A 328 -6.05 -31.70 -20.59
C GLU A 328 -6.37 -30.50 -19.67
N LEU A 329 -5.37 -29.72 -19.26
CA LEU A 329 -5.61 -28.54 -18.42
C LEU A 329 -6.46 -27.50 -19.16
N ASP A 330 -7.45 -26.92 -18.50
CA ASP A 330 -8.24 -25.83 -19.07
C ASP A 330 -7.35 -24.61 -19.41
N ASP A 331 -7.61 -23.96 -20.55
CA ASP A 331 -6.77 -22.87 -21.05
C ASP A 331 -6.86 -21.60 -20.18
N LEU A 332 -8.00 -21.34 -19.52
CA LEU A 332 -8.13 -20.23 -18.57
C LEU A 332 -7.32 -20.51 -17.32
N LEU A 333 -7.33 -21.76 -16.84
CA LEU A 333 -6.51 -22.18 -15.72
C LEU A 333 -5.02 -22.09 -16.07
N PHE A 334 -4.61 -22.53 -17.25
CA PHE A 334 -3.23 -22.37 -17.75
C PHE A 334 -2.79 -20.90 -17.71
N ALA A 335 -3.59 -19.99 -18.26
CA ALA A 335 -3.29 -18.56 -18.25
C ALA A 335 -3.26 -17.97 -16.82
N ALA A 336 -4.12 -18.45 -15.91
CA ALA A 336 -4.11 -18.03 -14.51
C ALA A 336 -2.82 -18.45 -13.79
N LEU A 337 -2.31 -19.66 -14.03
CA LEU A 337 -1.04 -20.13 -13.46
C LEU A 337 0.15 -19.31 -13.99
N LEU A 338 0.17 -19.00 -15.30
CA LEU A 338 1.19 -18.12 -15.87
C LEU A 338 1.14 -16.71 -15.28
N ARG A 339 -0.06 -16.19 -14.99
CA ARG A 339 -0.21 -14.90 -14.32
C ARG A 339 0.38 -14.90 -12.90
N GLN A 340 0.29 -16.01 -12.18
CA GLN A 340 0.94 -16.15 -10.87
C GLN A 340 2.46 -16.16 -11.00
N LEU A 341 3.01 -16.87 -11.98
CA LEU A 341 4.45 -16.83 -12.28
C LEU A 341 4.91 -15.42 -12.63
N ARG A 342 4.13 -14.69 -13.43
CA ARG A 342 4.39 -13.28 -13.74
C ARG A 342 4.42 -12.42 -12.47
N SER A 343 3.42 -12.54 -11.60
CA SER A 343 3.35 -11.78 -10.36
C SER A 343 4.52 -12.10 -9.40
N LEU A 344 4.95 -13.36 -9.35
CA LEU A 344 6.14 -13.75 -8.58
C LEU A 344 7.41 -13.14 -9.16
N HIS A 345 7.56 -13.14 -10.49
CA HIS A 345 8.68 -12.47 -11.15
C HIS A 345 8.66 -10.96 -10.90
N HIS A 346 7.50 -10.30 -11.03
CA HIS A 346 7.30 -8.89 -10.71
C HIS A 346 7.76 -8.56 -9.29
N PHE A 347 7.29 -9.33 -8.31
CA PHE A 347 7.74 -9.20 -6.92
C PHE A 347 9.27 -9.30 -6.78
N CYS A 348 9.90 -10.29 -7.41
CA CYS A 348 11.36 -10.47 -7.29
C CYS A 348 12.15 -9.42 -8.07
N ALA A 349 11.64 -8.93 -9.19
CA ALA A 349 12.30 -7.93 -10.03
C ALA A 349 12.26 -6.54 -9.39
N ASP A 350 11.13 -6.16 -8.79
CA ASP A 350 10.89 -4.81 -8.31
C ASP A 350 11.18 -4.61 -6.81
N LEU A 351 11.41 -5.71 -6.06
CA LEU A 351 11.87 -5.63 -4.68
C LEU A 351 13.31 -5.10 -4.60
N THR A 352 13.41 -3.77 -4.51
CA THR A 352 14.66 -3.01 -4.50
C THR A 352 14.97 -2.53 -3.09
N HIS A 353 15.84 -3.27 -2.39
CA HIS A 353 16.26 -2.96 -1.02
C HIS A 353 17.68 -3.45 -0.77
N ALA A 354 18.47 -2.72 0.03
CA ALA A 354 19.86 -3.04 0.31
C ALA A 354 20.01 -4.38 1.06
N GLY A 355 19.20 -4.58 2.11
CA GLY A 355 19.10 -5.85 2.85
C GLY A 355 18.28 -6.96 2.18
N ARG A 356 17.98 -6.91 0.87
CA ARG A 356 17.15 -7.96 0.24
C ARG A 356 17.85 -9.35 0.30
N PRO A 357 17.14 -10.44 0.62
CA PRO A 357 17.75 -11.78 0.67
C PRO A 357 18.20 -12.26 -0.72
N ALA A 358 19.35 -12.93 -0.79
CA ALA A 358 19.87 -13.54 -2.03
C ALA A 358 18.92 -14.59 -2.65
N ALA A 359 18.03 -15.17 -1.84
CA ALA A 359 16.98 -16.08 -2.30
C ALA A 359 16.01 -15.40 -3.29
N VAL A 360 15.82 -14.08 -3.22
CA VAL A 360 15.00 -13.31 -4.17
C VAL A 360 15.63 -13.34 -5.55
N ASP A 361 16.92 -13.07 -5.65
CA ASP A 361 17.67 -13.08 -6.91
C ASP A 361 17.73 -14.50 -7.50
N THR A 362 17.92 -15.50 -6.64
CA THR A 362 17.91 -16.92 -7.05
C THR A 362 16.54 -17.34 -7.59
N LEU A 363 15.44 -16.94 -6.92
CA LEU A 363 14.08 -17.23 -7.39
C LEU A 363 13.77 -16.50 -8.69
N LYS A 364 14.18 -15.24 -8.84
CA LYS A 364 14.05 -14.48 -10.09
C LYS A 364 14.72 -15.20 -11.25
N GLN A 365 15.98 -15.59 -11.08
CA GLN A 365 16.74 -16.29 -12.10
C GLN A 365 16.08 -17.63 -12.47
N ARG A 366 15.66 -18.41 -11.46
CA ARG A 366 14.93 -19.68 -11.68
C ARG A 366 13.65 -19.46 -12.49
N LEU A 367 12.86 -18.43 -12.17
CA LEU A 367 11.62 -18.12 -12.89
C LEU A 367 11.91 -17.84 -14.35
N VAL A 368 12.94 -17.05 -14.65
CA VAL A 368 13.39 -16.77 -16.03
C VAL A 368 13.81 -18.05 -16.75
N GLU A 369 14.73 -18.82 -16.18
CA GLU A 369 15.28 -20.04 -16.80
C GLU A 369 14.19 -21.10 -17.07
N ARG A 370 13.27 -21.28 -16.11
CA ARG A 370 12.18 -22.27 -16.23
C ARG A 370 11.11 -21.80 -17.22
N THR A 371 10.83 -20.50 -17.29
CA THR A 371 9.90 -19.95 -18.29
C THR A 371 10.47 -20.07 -19.71
N ASP A 372 11.76 -19.83 -19.90
CA ASP A 372 12.45 -20.07 -21.17
C ASP A 372 12.36 -21.56 -21.59
N ALA A 373 12.74 -22.48 -20.70
CA ALA A 373 12.67 -23.92 -20.97
C ALA A 373 11.24 -24.38 -21.36
N LEU A 374 10.23 -23.81 -20.71
CA LEU A 374 8.82 -24.08 -21.01
C LEU A 374 8.39 -23.53 -22.37
N ALA A 375 8.90 -22.36 -22.77
CA ALA A 375 8.66 -21.79 -24.10
C ALA A 375 9.23 -22.69 -25.20
N LYS A 376 10.48 -23.15 -25.03
CA LYS A 376 11.14 -24.10 -25.94
C LYS A 376 10.37 -25.40 -26.06
N LEU A 377 10.01 -26.02 -24.93
CA LEU A 377 9.18 -27.24 -24.90
C LEU A 377 7.85 -27.05 -25.65
N THR A 378 7.18 -25.92 -25.44
CA THR A 378 5.90 -25.64 -26.10
C THR A 378 6.06 -25.46 -27.61
N GLY A 379 7.12 -24.78 -28.05
CA GLY A 379 7.47 -24.62 -29.46
C GLY A 379 7.77 -25.97 -30.14
N GLU A 380 8.60 -26.80 -29.52
CA GLU A 380 8.93 -28.15 -30.01
C GLU A 380 7.68 -29.04 -30.13
N ARG A 381 6.82 -29.04 -29.11
CA ARG A 381 5.57 -29.82 -29.12
C ARG A 381 4.59 -29.33 -30.17
N LEU A 382 4.52 -28.02 -30.39
CA LEU A 382 3.71 -27.45 -31.45
C LEU A 382 4.19 -27.93 -32.82
N ILE A 383 5.50 -27.87 -33.09
CA ILE A 383 6.09 -28.40 -34.34
C ILE A 383 5.80 -29.89 -34.48
N GLU A 384 6.06 -30.69 -33.45
CA GLU A 384 5.82 -32.15 -33.48
C GLU A 384 4.35 -32.46 -33.81
N THR A 385 3.42 -31.75 -33.18
CA THR A 385 1.98 -31.92 -33.42
C THR A 385 1.59 -31.57 -34.85
N MET A 386 2.20 -30.51 -35.41
CA MET A 386 1.98 -30.09 -36.80
C MET A 386 2.54 -31.07 -37.83
N LEU A 387 3.63 -31.79 -37.51
CA LEU A 387 4.27 -32.76 -38.40
C LEU A 387 3.59 -34.14 -38.42
N ARG A 388 2.74 -34.47 -37.43
CA ARG A 388 1.98 -35.72 -37.39
C ARG A 388 0.98 -35.83 -38.53
N ARG A 389 0.80 -37.04 -39.09
CA ARG A 389 -0.17 -37.34 -40.15
C ARG A 389 -1.11 -38.49 -39.72
N PRO A 390 -2.43 -38.26 -39.61
CA PRO A 390 -3.11 -36.96 -39.77
C PRO A 390 -2.78 -35.99 -38.63
N THR A 391 -2.81 -34.69 -38.92
CA THR A 391 -2.56 -33.63 -37.93
C THR A 391 -3.75 -33.54 -36.97
N ASP A 392 -3.47 -33.55 -35.67
CA ASP A 392 -4.49 -33.26 -34.64
C ASP A 392 -4.67 -31.75 -34.51
N ALA A 393 -5.59 -31.20 -35.31
CA ALA A 393 -5.89 -29.78 -35.35
C ALA A 393 -6.40 -29.22 -34.01
N ALA A 394 -7.06 -30.03 -33.18
CA ALA A 394 -7.57 -29.59 -31.88
C ALA A 394 -6.43 -29.37 -30.88
N SER A 395 -5.49 -30.32 -30.81
CA SER A 395 -4.31 -30.18 -29.96
C SER A 395 -3.36 -29.10 -30.44
N ALA A 396 -3.18 -28.94 -31.76
CA ALA A 396 -2.40 -27.84 -32.32
C ALA A 396 -2.98 -26.44 -31.97
N ARG A 397 -4.31 -26.28 -32.06
CA ARG A 397 -4.99 -25.02 -31.66
C ARG A 397 -4.83 -24.72 -30.16
N ARG A 398 -4.92 -25.73 -29.30
CA ARG A 398 -4.68 -25.57 -27.85
C ARG A 398 -3.24 -25.14 -27.57
N LEU A 399 -2.26 -25.81 -28.17
CA LEU A 399 -0.84 -25.45 -28.03
C LEU A 399 -0.54 -24.04 -28.56
N LEU A 400 -1.20 -23.62 -29.65
CA LEU A 400 -1.10 -22.24 -30.14
C LEU A 400 -1.60 -21.22 -29.10
N GLY A 401 -2.78 -21.43 -28.50
CA GLY A 401 -3.31 -20.52 -27.48
C GLY A 401 -2.44 -20.46 -26.22
N ARG A 402 -1.93 -21.61 -25.79
CA ARG A 402 -0.99 -21.71 -24.65
C ARG A 402 0.34 -21.03 -24.95
N GLY A 403 0.87 -21.23 -26.15
CA GLY A 403 2.09 -20.56 -26.60
C GLY A 403 1.94 -19.05 -26.72
N GLN A 404 0.76 -18.52 -27.10
CA GLN A 404 0.48 -17.08 -27.03
C GLN A 404 0.52 -16.54 -25.60
N SER A 405 -0.04 -17.28 -24.64
CA SER A 405 0.00 -16.90 -23.23
C SER A 405 1.44 -16.92 -22.68
N LEU A 406 2.27 -17.86 -23.14
CA LEU A 406 3.71 -17.91 -22.81
C LEU A 406 4.49 -16.77 -23.46
N ALA A 407 4.20 -16.42 -24.71
CA ALA A 407 4.81 -15.27 -25.37
C ALA A 407 4.51 -13.97 -24.61
N GLN A 408 3.29 -13.80 -24.11
CA GLN A 408 2.97 -12.65 -23.25
C GLN A 408 3.79 -12.68 -21.95
N LEU A 409 3.97 -13.85 -21.34
CA LEU A 409 4.80 -13.99 -20.14
C LEU A 409 6.27 -13.63 -20.40
N LEU A 410 6.86 -14.12 -21.50
CA LEU A 410 8.23 -13.80 -21.92
C LEU A 410 8.41 -12.30 -22.15
N HIS A 411 7.44 -11.66 -22.81
CA HIS A 411 7.43 -10.21 -23.00
C HIS A 411 7.40 -9.46 -21.66
N ASP A 412 6.50 -9.87 -20.76
CA ASP A 412 6.37 -9.25 -19.43
C ASP A 412 7.64 -9.46 -18.56
N MET A 413 8.45 -10.50 -18.85
CA MET A 413 9.75 -10.74 -18.22
C MET A 413 10.94 -10.07 -18.93
N GLY A 414 10.74 -9.47 -20.11
CA GLY A 414 11.81 -8.87 -20.91
C GLY A 414 12.73 -9.87 -21.61
N LEU A 415 12.23 -11.07 -21.92
CA LEU A 415 12.99 -12.15 -22.58
C LEU A 415 12.81 -12.09 -24.10
N ASP A 416 13.31 -11.02 -24.72
CA ASP A 416 13.05 -10.69 -26.13
C ASP A 416 13.56 -11.76 -27.12
N GLY A 417 14.73 -12.37 -26.85
CA GLY A 417 15.30 -13.40 -27.71
C GLY A 417 14.45 -14.68 -27.79
N ASP A 418 14.05 -15.21 -26.64
CA ASP A 418 13.22 -16.42 -26.56
C ASP A 418 11.77 -16.14 -27.04
N LEU A 419 11.31 -14.89 -26.87
CA LEU A 419 10.03 -14.42 -27.40
C LEU A 419 10.00 -14.47 -28.93
N GLU A 420 11.06 -14.00 -29.61
CA GLU A 420 11.16 -14.03 -31.07
C GLU A 420 11.12 -15.46 -31.62
N GLU A 421 11.86 -16.38 -31.00
CA GLU A 421 11.88 -17.80 -31.36
C GLU A 421 10.49 -18.44 -31.23
N LEU A 422 9.83 -18.26 -30.07
CA LEU A 422 8.49 -18.79 -29.85
C LEU A 422 7.48 -18.15 -30.82
N ALA A 423 7.55 -16.83 -31.04
CA ALA A 423 6.64 -16.12 -31.95
C ALA A 423 6.73 -16.66 -33.38
N MET A 424 7.94 -16.99 -33.86
CA MET A 424 8.15 -17.61 -35.16
C MET A 424 7.43 -18.97 -35.25
N HIS A 425 7.59 -19.84 -34.24
CA HIS A 425 6.89 -21.13 -34.18
C HIS A 425 5.36 -20.97 -34.19
N LEU A 426 4.82 -19.99 -33.47
CA LEU A 426 3.39 -19.70 -33.42
C LEU A 426 2.84 -19.21 -34.77
N VAL A 427 3.58 -18.34 -35.48
CA VAL A 427 3.17 -17.84 -36.80
C VAL A 427 3.13 -18.98 -37.81
N MET A 428 4.20 -19.79 -37.88
CA MET A 428 4.28 -20.92 -38.82
C MET A 428 3.15 -21.94 -38.59
N ALA A 429 2.89 -22.30 -37.34
CA ALA A 429 1.82 -23.25 -37.01
C ALA A 429 0.43 -22.68 -37.32
N ARG A 430 0.20 -21.39 -37.07
CA ARG A 430 -1.07 -20.73 -37.42
C ARG A 430 -1.32 -20.75 -38.93
N GLU A 431 -0.30 -20.45 -39.73
CA GLU A 431 -0.40 -20.48 -41.19
C GLU A 431 -0.67 -21.90 -41.70
N ALA A 432 0.08 -22.89 -41.21
CA ALA A 432 -0.10 -24.28 -41.61
C ALA A 432 -1.48 -24.86 -41.22
N LEU A 433 -2.07 -24.44 -40.10
CA LEU A 433 -3.46 -24.81 -39.76
C LEU A 433 -4.51 -24.12 -40.64
N ALA A 434 -4.24 -22.91 -41.14
CA ALA A 434 -5.16 -22.20 -42.02
C ALA A 434 -5.22 -22.79 -43.44
N HIS A 435 -4.19 -23.52 -43.87
CA HIS A 435 -4.13 -24.16 -45.18
C HIS A 435 -4.60 -25.63 -45.18
N ASN A 436 -4.69 -26.26 -44.01
CA ASN A 436 -5.06 -27.68 -43.84
C ASN A 436 -6.48 -27.91 -43.27
N GLY A 437 -7.24 -26.84 -42.98
CA GLY A 437 -8.65 -26.88 -42.61
C GLY A 437 -9.50 -26.27 -43.70
#